data_AF-A0A3N8HBY6-F1
#
_entry.id   AF-A0A3N8HBY6-F1
#
_cell.length_a   1.000
_cell.length_b   1.000
_cell.length_c   1.000
_cell.angle_alpha   90.00
_cell.angle_beta   90.00
_cell.angle_gamma   90.00
#
_symmetry.space_group_name_H-M   'P 1'
#
loop_
_entity.id
_entity.type
_entity.pdbx_description
1 polymer ?
#
loop_
_entity_poly.entity_id
_entity_poly.type
_entity_poly.pdbx_seq_one_letter_code
_entity_poly.pdbx_strand_id
1 'polypeptide(L)'
;MDLRTIGLCFAAVVLMATSFIYGIKFLKKRNYLIGLEWWVVTVSATNLLIYFSSGAQISYHISYFLDAFSRGFGIPVIATAGLLVLTHGYKPSLLADILFFVAGFVVAAILMSADFVMKVKPYLYVVMFAGFSIYLAYFIKRLVIAGEKLHALGMAVGLVTCQTIASIYDFYKIPGEETNVVFNFLFLALLTWSYFATELYYAYCALERAEHARRIVVARKT
;
A
#
# COMPACT_ATOMS: atom_id res chain seq x y z
N MET A 1 13.24 21.34 -16.08
CA MET A 1 12.53 20.05 -16.00
C MET A 1 11.43 20.06 -17.04
N ASP A 2 11.25 18.99 -17.78
CA ASP A 2 10.15 18.83 -18.73
C ASP A 2 8.82 18.54 -18.01
N LEU A 3 7.70 18.72 -18.72
CA LEU A 3 6.35 18.59 -18.14
C LEU A 3 6.09 17.20 -17.55
N ARG A 4 6.68 16.15 -18.15
CA ARG A 4 6.60 14.78 -17.64
C ARG A 4 7.27 14.65 -16.28
N THR A 5 8.50 15.13 -16.12
CA THR A 5 9.19 15.06 -14.84
C THR A 5 8.47 15.89 -13.76
N ILE A 6 7.88 17.03 -14.13
CA ILE A 6 7.02 17.80 -13.21
C ILE A 6 5.81 16.97 -12.75
N GLY A 7 5.14 16.27 -13.68
CA GLY A 7 4.04 15.37 -13.36
C GLY A 7 4.45 14.22 -12.44
N LEU A 8 5.61 13.62 -12.66
CA LEU A 8 6.16 12.57 -11.81
C LEU A 8 6.50 13.07 -10.40
N CYS A 9 7.11 14.25 -10.29
CA CYS A 9 7.35 14.90 -9.01
C CYS A 9 6.05 15.20 -8.27
N PHE A 10 5.03 15.70 -8.97
CA PHE A 10 3.70 15.92 -8.39
C PHE A 10 3.10 14.62 -7.83
N ALA A 11 3.09 13.54 -8.62
CA ALA A 11 2.56 12.27 -8.17
C ALA A 11 3.36 11.69 -6.98
N ALA A 12 4.69 11.85 -6.98
CA ALA A 12 5.54 11.44 -5.87
C ALA A 12 5.26 12.24 -4.59
N VAL A 13 5.07 13.56 -4.70
CA VAL A 13 4.67 14.43 -3.58
C VAL A 13 3.31 14.01 -3.02
N VAL A 14 2.35 13.72 -3.90
CA VAL A 14 1.00 13.27 -3.51
C VAL A 14 1.07 11.94 -2.75
N LEU A 15 1.83 10.96 -3.26
CA LEU A 15 2.05 9.70 -2.55
C LEU A 15 2.75 9.92 -1.20
N MET A 16 3.87 10.64 -1.19
CA MET A 16 4.63 10.98 0.02
C MET A 16 3.73 11.62 1.09
N ALA A 17 2.96 12.65 0.71
CA ALA A 17 2.09 13.38 1.64
C ALA A 17 0.97 12.48 2.19
N THR A 18 0.28 11.74 1.32
CA THR A 18 -0.81 10.87 1.74
C THR A 18 -0.32 9.71 2.61
N SER A 19 0.74 8.99 2.22
CA SER A 19 1.30 7.91 3.03
C SER A 19 1.83 8.44 4.37
N PHE A 20 2.44 9.63 4.41
CA PHE A 20 2.89 10.22 5.67
C PHE A 20 1.73 10.55 6.62
N ILE A 21 0.73 11.27 6.10
CA ILE A 21 -0.45 11.71 6.87
C ILE A 21 -1.22 10.50 7.40
N TYR A 22 -1.54 9.54 6.53
CA TYR A 22 -2.32 8.36 6.93
C TYR A 22 -1.51 7.38 7.77
N GLY A 23 -0.19 7.28 7.55
CA GLY A 23 0.73 6.59 8.43
C GLY A 23 0.65 7.11 9.87
N ILE A 24 0.79 8.43 10.06
CA ILE A 24 0.62 9.07 11.39
C ILE A 24 -0.76 8.77 11.97
N LYS A 25 -1.82 8.88 11.16
CA LYS A 25 -3.19 8.63 11.64
C LYS A 25 -3.40 7.17 12.07
N PHE A 26 -2.76 6.19 11.42
CA PHE A 26 -2.79 4.78 11.84
C PHE A 26 -1.97 4.55 13.11
N LEU A 27 -0.81 5.19 13.26
CA LEU A 27 -0.02 5.14 14.50
C LEU A 27 -0.80 5.69 15.70
N LYS A 28 -1.54 6.79 15.51
CA LYS A 28 -2.45 7.32 16.55
C LYS A 28 -3.56 6.35 16.93
N LYS A 29 -3.94 5.43 16.04
CA LYS A 29 -4.88 4.33 16.32
C LYS A 29 -4.22 3.08 16.87
N ARG A 30 -2.91 3.12 17.19
CA ARG A 30 -2.11 1.99 17.66
C ARG A 30 -2.07 0.82 16.66
N ASN A 31 -2.32 1.11 15.38
CA ASN A 31 -2.10 0.15 14.30
C ASN A 31 -0.70 0.38 13.73
N TYR A 32 0.30 -0.14 14.44
CA TYR A 32 1.72 0.07 14.11
C TYR A 32 2.11 -0.59 12.79
N LEU A 33 1.55 -1.76 12.48
CA LEU A 33 1.79 -2.48 11.22
C LEU A 33 1.49 -1.61 10.00
N ILE A 34 0.24 -1.14 9.85
CA ILE A 34 -0.14 -0.30 8.71
C ILE A 34 0.53 1.07 8.78
N GLY A 35 0.63 1.65 9.99
CA GLY A 35 1.23 2.98 10.17
C GLY A 35 2.69 3.04 9.73
N LEU A 36 3.51 2.06 10.13
CA LEU A 36 4.92 1.96 9.76
C LEU A 36 5.11 1.56 8.30
N GLU A 37 4.26 0.69 7.75
CA GLU A 37 4.27 0.37 6.32
C GLU A 37 4.10 1.64 5.48
N TRP A 38 3.14 2.50 5.84
CA TRP A 38 2.99 3.78 5.15
C TRP A 38 4.18 4.72 5.31
N TRP A 39 4.94 4.61 6.40
CA TRP A 39 6.20 5.34 6.53
C TRP A 39 7.30 4.77 5.64
N VAL A 40 7.35 3.45 5.43
CA VAL A 40 8.23 2.85 4.42
C VAL A 40 7.90 3.39 3.03
N VAL A 41 6.61 3.43 2.66
CA VAL A 41 6.15 4.03 1.40
C VAL A 41 6.50 5.52 1.33
N THR A 42 6.39 6.25 2.44
CA THR A 42 6.76 7.67 2.51
C THR A 42 8.25 7.86 2.21
N VAL A 43 9.13 7.10 2.87
CA VAL A 43 10.58 7.18 2.64
C VAL A 43 10.93 6.79 1.21
N SER A 44 10.25 5.79 0.65
CA SER A 44 10.39 5.43 -0.76
C SER A 44 10.02 6.58 -1.70
N ALA A 45 8.82 7.17 -1.53
CA ALA A 45 8.32 8.26 -2.35
C ALA A 45 9.19 9.53 -2.24
N THR A 46 9.69 9.86 -1.04
CA THR A 46 10.64 10.96 -0.83
C THR A 46 11.93 10.74 -1.60
N ASN A 47 12.49 9.53 -1.54
CA ASN A 47 13.71 9.20 -2.28
C ASN A 47 13.48 9.21 -3.80
N LEU A 48 12.31 8.77 -4.26
CA LEU A 48 11.93 8.86 -5.67
C LEU A 48 11.82 10.32 -6.13
N LEU A 49 11.24 11.20 -5.31
CA LEU A 49 11.17 12.64 -5.57
C LEU A 49 12.55 13.29 -5.64
N ILE A 50 13.46 12.93 -4.73
CA ILE A 50 14.86 13.39 -4.76
C ILE A 50 15.52 12.92 -6.06
N TYR A 51 15.31 11.67 -6.47
CA TYR A 51 15.84 11.15 -7.72
C TYR A 51 15.31 11.93 -8.94
N PHE A 52 14.00 12.17 -9.05
CA PHE A 52 13.43 12.93 -10.16
C PHE A 52 13.91 14.38 -10.23
N SER A 53 14.22 15.00 -9.10
CA SER A 53 14.67 16.39 -9.04
C SER A 53 16.19 16.57 -9.19
N SER A 54 16.99 15.62 -8.72
CA SER A 54 18.46 15.76 -8.64
C SER A 54 19.24 14.74 -9.47
N GLY A 55 18.62 13.65 -9.91
CA GLY A 55 19.29 12.52 -10.57
C GLY A 55 20.13 11.64 -9.64
N ALA A 56 20.02 11.81 -8.31
CA ALA A 56 20.80 11.06 -7.32
C ALA A 56 20.48 9.55 -7.33
N GLN A 57 21.40 8.75 -7.88
CA GLN A 57 21.22 7.30 -8.03
C GLN A 57 21.05 6.57 -6.71
N ILE A 58 21.70 7.04 -5.64
CA ILE A 58 21.52 6.46 -4.30
C ILE A 58 20.06 6.53 -3.83
N SER A 59 19.38 7.65 -4.11
CA SER A 59 17.95 7.80 -3.80
C SER A 59 17.09 6.88 -4.65
N TYR A 60 17.43 6.69 -5.93
CA TYR A 60 16.75 5.69 -6.76
C TYR A 60 16.87 4.28 -6.17
N HIS A 61 18.07 3.84 -5.78
CA HIS A 61 18.28 2.52 -5.21
C HIS A 61 17.53 2.32 -3.88
N ILE A 62 17.50 3.34 -3.02
CA ILE A 62 16.71 3.30 -1.78
C ILE A 62 15.23 3.15 -2.10
N SER A 63 14.69 3.99 -2.98
CA SER A 63 13.27 3.91 -3.38
C SER A 63 12.94 2.55 -3.99
N TYR A 64 13.77 2.04 -4.88
CA TYR A 64 13.57 0.75 -5.54
C TYR A 64 13.57 -0.42 -4.54
N PHE A 65 14.47 -0.42 -3.57
CA PHE A 65 14.51 -1.43 -2.51
C PHE A 65 13.26 -1.39 -1.62
N LEU A 66 12.84 -0.19 -1.21
CA LEU A 66 11.64 -0.03 -0.37
C LEU A 66 10.34 -0.34 -1.13
N ASP A 67 10.27 -0.03 -2.43
CA ASP A 67 9.16 -0.48 -3.29
C ASP A 67 9.11 -2.01 -3.39
N ALA A 68 10.26 -2.66 -3.57
CA ALA A 68 10.36 -4.12 -3.57
C ALA A 68 9.90 -4.74 -2.23
N PHE A 69 10.26 -4.13 -1.11
CA PHE A 69 9.77 -4.50 0.23
C PHE A 69 8.25 -4.39 0.32
N SER A 70 7.68 -3.22 -0.02
CA SER A 70 6.25 -2.96 0.10
C SER A 70 5.42 -3.86 -0.81
N ARG A 71 5.88 -4.12 -2.04
CA ARG A 71 5.17 -4.99 -3.00
C ARG A 71 5.32 -6.48 -2.68
N GLY A 72 6.51 -6.88 -2.22
CA GLY A 72 6.82 -8.29 -1.93
C GLY A 72 6.25 -8.78 -0.61
N PHE A 73 6.14 -7.90 0.39
CA PHE A 73 5.75 -8.31 1.74
C PHE A 73 4.95 -7.25 2.50
N GLY A 74 5.37 -5.98 2.45
CA GLY A 74 4.79 -4.89 3.24
C GLY A 74 3.27 -4.76 3.08
N ILE A 75 2.81 -4.25 1.93
CA ILE A 75 1.38 -4.08 1.69
C ILE A 75 0.62 -5.42 1.76
N PRO A 76 1.04 -6.51 1.10
CA PRO A 76 0.25 -7.74 1.11
C PRO A 76 0.16 -8.43 2.47
N VAL A 77 1.25 -8.48 3.24
CA VAL A 77 1.32 -9.24 4.50
C VAL A 77 1.13 -8.33 5.71
N ILE A 78 1.91 -7.26 5.81
CA ILE A 78 1.88 -6.34 6.96
C ILE A 78 0.54 -5.59 7.00
N ALA A 79 0.05 -5.09 5.87
CA ALA A 79 -1.25 -4.41 5.87
C ALA A 79 -2.40 -5.37 6.17
N THR A 80 -2.36 -6.61 5.65
CA THR A 80 -3.33 -7.65 6.03
C THR A 80 -3.32 -7.89 7.53
N ALA A 81 -2.15 -8.11 8.13
CA ALA A 81 -2.02 -8.33 9.57
C ALA A 81 -2.57 -7.15 10.39
N GLY A 82 -2.33 -5.91 9.95
CA GLY A 82 -2.92 -4.73 10.58
C GLY A 82 -4.44 -4.62 10.42
N LEU A 83 -5.02 -5.12 9.33
CA LEU A 83 -6.48 -5.16 9.13
C LEU A 83 -7.15 -6.30 9.91
N LEU A 84 -6.41 -7.36 10.24
CA LEU A 84 -6.88 -8.44 11.11
C LEU A 84 -7.24 -7.96 12.53
N VAL A 85 -6.67 -6.83 12.97
CA VAL A 85 -7.02 -6.20 14.25
C VAL A 85 -8.52 -5.88 14.31
N LEU A 86 -9.09 -5.34 13.23
CA LEU A 86 -10.53 -5.03 13.16
C LEU A 86 -11.37 -6.25 12.81
N THR A 87 -10.94 -7.03 11.84
CA THR A 87 -11.80 -8.07 11.25
C THR A 87 -11.88 -9.34 12.10
N HIS A 88 -10.81 -9.67 12.82
CA HIS A 88 -10.65 -10.91 13.58
C HIS A 88 -10.21 -10.68 15.04
N GLY A 89 -10.05 -9.43 15.48
CA GLY A 89 -9.62 -9.13 16.85
C GLY A 89 -8.18 -9.53 17.14
N TYR A 90 -7.33 -9.61 16.11
CA TYR A 90 -5.90 -9.84 16.28
C TYR A 90 -5.32 -8.81 17.26
N LYS A 91 -4.50 -9.28 18.20
CA LYS A 91 -3.82 -8.42 19.17
C LYS A 91 -2.36 -8.27 18.74
N PRO A 92 -1.97 -7.12 18.17
CA PRO A 92 -0.58 -6.86 17.82
C PRO A 92 0.29 -6.99 19.06
N SER A 93 1.44 -7.63 18.91
CA SER A 93 2.49 -7.63 19.92
C SER A 93 3.73 -6.98 19.33
N LEU A 94 4.47 -6.22 20.13
CA LEU A 94 5.65 -5.51 19.66
C LEU A 94 6.65 -6.45 18.97
N LEU A 95 6.83 -7.65 19.53
CA LEU A 95 7.71 -8.66 18.96
C LEU A 95 7.21 -9.15 17.60
N ALA A 96 5.91 -9.45 17.48
CA ALA A 96 5.34 -9.87 16.20
C ALA A 96 5.48 -8.78 15.14
N ASP A 97 5.21 -7.52 15.52
CA ASP A 97 5.33 -6.37 14.62
C ASP A 97 6.77 -6.22 14.11
N ILE A 98 7.76 -6.29 14.99
CA ILE A 98 9.18 -6.27 14.61
C ILE A 98 9.52 -7.43 13.66
N LEU A 99 9.06 -8.64 13.97
CA LEU A 99 9.32 -9.81 13.14
C LEU A 99 8.73 -9.68 11.73
N PHE A 100 7.55 -9.07 11.57
CA PHE A 100 6.98 -8.79 10.25
C PHE A 100 7.88 -7.87 9.42
N PHE A 101 8.36 -6.77 10.00
CA PHE A 101 9.24 -5.85 9.28
C PHE A 101 10.61 -6.48 8.97
N VAL A 102 11.22 -7.17 9.94
CA VAL A 102 12.50 -7.87 9.72
C VAL A 102 12.36 -8.93 8.62
N ALA A 103 11.32 -9.76 8.68
CA ALA A 103 11.05 -10.76 7.64
C ALA A 103 10.84 -10.11 6.27
N GLY A 104 10.07 -9.02 6.21
CA GLY A 104 9.87 -8.28 4.97
C GLY A 104 11.18 -7.73 4.39
N PHE A 105 12.07 -7.17 5.21
CA PHE A 105 13.36 -6.65 4.76
C PHE A 105 14.28 -7.76 4.26
N VAL A 106 14.27 -8.93 4.92
CA VAL A 106 15.00 -10.11 4.44
C VAL A 106 14.45 -10.57 3.09
N VAL A 107 13.12 -10.65 2.93
CA VAL A 107 12.48 -10.99 1.66
C VAL A 107 12.86 -9.98 0.57
N ALA A 108 12.82 -8.68 0.86
CA ALA A 108 13.23 -7.64 -0.08
C ALA A 108 14.70 -7.78 -0.48
N ALA A 109 15.60 -8.03 0.47
CA ALA A 109 17.01 -8.25 0.21
C ALA A 109 17.25 -9.48 -0.71
N ILE A 110 16.54 -10.58 -0.47
CA ILE A 110 16.59 -11.77 -1.33
C ILE A 110 16.07 -11.44 -2.73
N LEU A 111 14.91 -10.79 -2.85
CA LEU A 111 14.33 -10.38 -4.14
C LEU A 111 15.26 -9.47 -4.96
N MET A 112 16.11 -8.71 -4.27
CA MET A 112 17.02 -7.73 -4.85
C MET A 112 18.40 -8.27 -5.19
N SER A 113 18.85 -9.37 -4.55
CA SER A 113 20.22 -9.88 -4.67
C SER A 113 20.33 -11.26 -5.31
N ALA A 114 19.26 -12.05 -5.30
CA ALA A 114 19.31 -13.43 -5.76
C ALA A 114 18.98 -13.55 -7.26
N ASP A 115 19.98 -13.92 -8.07
CA ASP A 115 19.84 -14.06 -9.52
C ASP A 115 18.72 -15.03 -9.95
N PHE A 116 18.53 -16.12 -9.20
CA PHE A 116 17.49 -17.12 -9.49
C PHE A 116 16.07 -16.56 -9.32
N VAL A 117 15.90 -15.48 -8.55
CA VAL A 117 14.61 -14.85 -8.30
C VAL A 117 14.27 -13.81 -9.37
N MET A 118 15.23 -13.35 -10.18
CA MET A 118 15.01 -12.27 -11.16
C MET A 118 13.84 -12.54 -12.11
N LYS A 119 13.73 -13.77 -12.64
CA LYS A 119 12.64 -14.15 -13.56
C LYS A 119 11.31 -14.38 -12.86
N VAL A 120 11.33 -14.75 -11.58
CA VAL A 120 10.13 -15.09 -10.79
C VAL A 120 9.56 -13.86 -10.07
N LYS A 121 10.41 -12.86 -9.78
CA LYS A 121 10.08 -11.65 -9.02
C LYS A 121 8.82 -10.93 -9.54
N PRO A 122 8.65 -10.65 -10.84
CA PRO A 122 7.41 -10.07 -11.38
C PRO A 122 6.14 -10.84 -11.00
N TYR A 123 6.18 -12.18 -11.14
CA TYR A 123 5.04 -13.05 -10.83
C TYR A 123 4.76 -13.09 -9.34
N LEU A 124 5.81 -13.11 -8.52
CA LEU A 124 5.68 -13.05 -7.07
C LEU A 124 4.93 -11.79 -6.64
N TYR A 125 5.27 -10.62 -7.18
CA TYR A 125 4.56 -9.38 -6.83
C TYR A 125 3.07 -9.43 -7.20
N VAL A 126 2.73 -9.99 -8.35
CA VAL A 126 1.32 -10.15 -8.76
C VAL A 126 0.60 -11.15 -7.85
N VAL A 127 1.23 -12.28 -7.53
CA VAL A 127 0.63 -13.30 -6.64
C VAL A 127 0.43 -12.73 -5.23
N MET A 128 1.41 -12.01 -4.69
CA MET A 128 1.31 -11.38 -3.38
C MET A 128 0.16 -10.37 -3.36
N PHE A 129 0.07 -9.50 -4.37
CA PHE A 129 -1.03 -8.55 -4.44
C PHE A 129 -2.39 -9.23 -4.71
N ALA A 130 -2.45 -10.31 -5.50
CA ALA A 130 -3.67 -11.08 -5.71
C ALA A 130 -4.17 -11.74 -4.42
N GLY A 131 -3.26 -12.29 -3.60
CA GLY A 131 -3.58 -12.79 -2.27
C GLY A 131 -4.16 -11.69 -1.37
N PHE A 132 -3.54 -10.50 -1.40
CA PHE A 132 -4.07 -9.34 -0.70
C PHE A 132 -5.44 -8.90 -1.22
N SER A 133 -5.66 -8.95 -2.53
CA SER A 133 -6.95 -8.64 -3.17
C SER A 133 -8.07 -9.55 -2.69
N ILE A 134 -7.80 -10.84 -2.47
CA ILE A 134 -8.79 -11.77 -1.88
C ILE A 134 -9.19 -11.30 -0.48
N TYR A 135 -8.21 -10.91 0.35
CA TYR A 135 -8.48 -10.39 1.68
C TYR A 135 -9.25 -9.05 1.63
N LEU A 136 -8.88 -8.15 0.73
CA LEU A 136 -9.56 -6.88 0.54
C LEU A 136 -11.01 -7.07 0.07
N ALA A 137 -11.30 -8.06 -0.78
CA ALA A 137 -12.68 -8.41 -1.16
C ALA A 137 -13.51 -8.82 0.07
N TYR A 138 -12.91 -9.57 1.01
CA TYR A 138 -13.54 -9.86 2.29
C TYR A 138 -13.74 -8.59 3.15
N PHE A 139 -12.74 -7.71 3.22
CA PHE A 139 -12.84 -6.43 3.93
C PHE A 139 -13.95 -5.53 3.36
N ILE A 140 -14.06 -5.44 2.03
CA ILE A 140 -15.14 -4.75 1.31
C ILE A 140 -16.49 -5.37 1.66
N LYS A 141 -16.61 -6.69 1.66
CA LYS A 141 -17.84 -7.39 2.08
C LYS A 141 -18.24 -7.01 3.50
N ARG A 142 -17.28 -6.90 4.43
CA ARG A 142 -17.54 -6.46 5.82
C ARG A 142 -18.07 -5.03 5.87
N LEU A 143 -17.53 -4.11 5.06
CA LEU A 143 -18.04 -2.74 4.94
C LEU A 143 -19.48 -2.70 4.42
N VAL A 144 -19.80 -3.50 3.39
CA VAL A 144 -21.17 -3.60 2.85
C VAL A 144 -22.15 -4.09 3.92
N ILE A 145 -21.78 -5.15 4.66
CA ILE A 145 -22.61 -5.68 5.76
C ILE A 145 -22.78 -4.65 6.89
N ALA A 146 -21.76 -3.82 7.12
CA ALA A 146 -21.82 -2.73 8.09
C ALA A 146 -22.65 -1.51 7.61
N GLY A 147 -23.09 -1.49 6.35
CA GLY A 147 -23.83 -0.37 5.75
C GLY A 147 -22.96 0.76 5.19
N GLU A 148 -21.63 0.61 5.24
CA GLU A 148 -20.64 1.62 4.81
C GLU A 148 -20.40 1.57 3.29
N LYS A 149 -21.46 1.79 2.50
CA LYS A 149 -21.45 1.57 1.04
C LYS A 149 -20.47 2.44 0.27
N LEU A 150 -20.27 3.69 0.68
CA LEU A 150 -19.35 4.61 0.00
C LEU A 150 -17.91 4.13 0.13
N HIS A 151 -17.50 3.74 1.34
CA HIS A 151 -16.16 3.21 1.60
C HIS A 151 -15.96 1.81 0.99
N ALA A 152 -17.02 0.99 0.93
CA ALA A 152 -16.98 -0.27 0.20
C ALA A 152 -16.71 -0.05 -1.30
N LEU A 153 -17.38 0.93 -1.92
CA LEU A 153 -17.16 1.28 -3.32
C LEU A 153 -15.76 1.85 -3.54
N GLY A 154 -15.31 2.77 -2.69
CA GLY A 154 -13.96 3.34 -2.77
C GLY A 154 -12.88 2.27 -2.68
N MET A 155 -13.01 1.36 -1.72
CA MET A 155 -12.09 0.23 -1.59
C MET A 155 -12.15 -0.72 -2.79
N ALA A 156 -13.32 -0.93 -3.40
CA ALA A 156 -13.44 -1.73 -4.61
C ALA A 156 -12.73 -1.08 -5.81
N VAL A 157 -12.88 0.23 -5.97
CA VAL A 157 -12.13 1.00 -6.98
C VAL A 157 -10.63 0.88 -6.73
N GLY A 158 -10.18 1.10 -5.49
CA GLY A 158 -8.77 1.01 -5.11
C GLY A 158 -8.19 -0.39 -5.32
N LEU A 159 -8.95 -1.44 -5.00
CA LEU A 159 -8.58 -2.83 -5.27
C LEU A 159 -8.34 -3.07 -6.77
N VAL A 160 -9.31 -2.70 -7.62
CA VAL A 160 -9.22 -2.93 -9.06
C VAL A 160 -8.05 -2.14 -9.67
N THR A 161 -7.88 -0.88 -9.29
CA THR A 161 -6.81 -0.04 -9.82
C THR A 161 -5.44 -0.52 -9.34
N CYS A 162 -5.25 -0.82 -8.05
CA CYS A 162 -3.99 -1.36 -7.54
C CYS A 162 -3.66 -2.73 -8.15
N GLN A 163 -4.66 -3.61 -8.30
CA GLN A 163 -4.45 -4.92 -8.95
C GLN A 163 -4.04 -4.74 -10.41
N THR A 164 -4.66 -3.79 -11.12
CA THR A 164 -4.30 -3.46 -12.50
C THR A 164 -2.85 -2.98 -12.56
N ILE A 165 -2.46 -2.02 -11.72
CA ILE A 165 -1.08 -1.52 -11.62
C ILE A 165 -0.10 -2.66 -11.33
N ALA A 166 -0.40 -3.50 -10.33
CA ALA A 166 0.45 -4.65 -9.99
C ALA A 166 0.63 -5.62 -11.17
N SER A 167 -0.44 -5.86 -11.93
CA SER A 167 -0.45 -6.80 -13.06
C SER A 167 0.27 -6.24 -14.30
N ILE A 168 0.36 -4.92 -14.45
CA ILE A 168 1.05 -4.30 -15.59
C ILE A 168 2.50 -3.89 -15.29
N TYR A 169 2.84 -3.62 -14.02
CA TYR A 169 4.12 -3.05 -13.59
C TYR A 169 5.34 -3.65 -14.30
N ASP A 170 5.49 -4.96 -14.22
CA ASP A 170 6.68 -5.67 -14.72
C ASP A 170 6.46 -6.41 -16.04
N PHE A 171 5.23 -6.36 -16.58
CA PHE A 171 4.81 -7.20 -17.71
C PHE A 171 4.49 -6.42 -18.98
N TYR A 172 4.08 -5.15 -18.85
CA TYR A 172 3.62 -4.36 -19.98
C TYR A 172 4.25 -2.97 -19.95
N LYS A 173 4.75 -2.55 -21.11
CA LYS A 173 5.14 -1.17 -21.34
C LYS A 173 3.95 -0.41 -21.92
N ILE A 174 3.55 0.71 -21.30
CA ILE A 174 2.43 1.50 -21.80
C ILE A 174 2.90 2.24 -23.08
N PRO A 175 2.26 2.04 -24.25
CA PRO A 175 2.69 2.70 -25.47
C PRO A 175 2.69 4.23 -25.34
N GLY A 176 3.81 4.86 -25.66
CA GLY A 176 3.97 6.31 -25.60
C GLY A 176 4.25 6.90 -24.20
N GLU A 177 4.47 6.07 -23.18
CA GLU A 177 4.73 6.56 -21.81
C GLU A 177 6.04 7.35 -21.65
N GLU A 178 6.97 7.20 -22.60
CA GLU A 178 8.24 7.94 -22.63
C GLU A 178 8.01 9.46 -22.71
N THR A 179 6.91 9.86 -23.36
CA THR A 179 6.58 11.27 -23.67
C THR A 179 5.26 11.73 -23.04
N ASN A 180 4.33 10.81 -22.78
CA ASN A 180 3.06 11.16 -22.17
C ASN A 180 3.22 11.48 -20.68
N VAL A 181 2.56 12.54 -20.22
CA VAL A 181 2.60 12.96 -18.81
C VAL A 181 1.62 12.16 -17.95
N VAL A 182 0.41 11.89 -18.48
CA VAL A 182 -0.71 11.28 -17.74
C VAL A 182 -0.77 9.78 -17.94
N PHE A 183 -0.67 9.32 -19.20
CA PHE A 183 -0.57 7.89 -19.53
C PHE A 183 0.87 7.40 -19.38
N ASN A 184 1.42 7.67 -18.21
CA ASN A 184 2.73 7.20 -17.78
C ASN A 184 2.56 6.24 -16.61
N PHE A 185 3.23 5.09 -16.65
CA PHE A 185 3.06 4.05 -15.65
C PHE A 185 3.32 4.56 -14.21
N LEU A 186 4.45 5.23 -13.99
CA LEU A 186 4.82 5.75 -12.67
C LEU A 186 3.82 6.80 -12.18
N PHE A 187 3.36 7.69 -13.06
CA PHE A 187 2.35 8.69 -12.70
C PHE A 187 1.06 8.02 -12.20
N LEU A 188 0.54 7.04 -12.94
CA LEU A 188 -0.67 6.31 -12.58
C LEU A 188 -0.48 5.45 -11.32
N ALA A 189 0.66 4.78 -11.19
CA ALA A 189 0.98 3.96 -10.04
C ALA A 189 1.02 4.79 -8.74
N LEU A 190 1.77 5.90 -8.73
CA LEU A 190 1.92 6.75 -7.55
C LEU A 190 0.57 7.34 -7.10
N LEU A 191 -0.27 7.80 -8.03
CA LEU A 191 -1.60 8.32 -7.69
C LEU A 191 -2.55 7.22 -7.23
N THR A 192 -2.47 6.03 -7.82
CA THR A 192 -3.29 4.87 -7.41
C THR A 192 -2.97 4.46 -5.98
N TRP A 193 -1.68 4.35 -5.64
CA TRP A 193 -1.25 4.03 -4.27
C TRP A 193 -1.58 5.14 -3.26
N SER A 194 -1.54 6.40 -3.69
CA SER A 194 -1.95 7.54 -2.85
C SER A 194 -3.45 7.51 -2.53
N TYR A 195 -4.27 7.23 -3.55
CA TYR A 195 -5.71 7.01 -3.39
C TYR A 195 -5.98 5.85 -2.43
N PHE A 196 -5.31 4.70 -2.66
CA PHE A 196 -5.49 3.51 -1.83
C PHE A 196 -5.10 3.75 -0.37
N ALA A 197 -3.98 4.41 -0.09
CA ALA A 197 -3.58 4.76 1.27
C ALA A 197 -4.63 5.62 2.00
N THR A 198 -5.20 6.57 1.26
CA THR A 198 -6.27 7.45 1.75
C THR A 198 -7.54 6.68 2.06
N GLU A 199 -8.05 5.92 1.08
CA GLU A 199 -9.30 5.20 1.21
C GLU A 199 -9.20 4.09 2.27
N LEU A 200 -8.07 3.38 2.34
CA LEU A 200 -7.85 2.34 3.34
C LEU A 200 -8.00 2.89 4.76
N TYR A 201 -7.49 4.10 5.03
CA TYR A 201 -7.66 4.74 6.33
C TYR A 201 -9.13 5.04 6.64
N TYR A 202 -9.86 5.64 5.70
CA TYR A 202 -11.26 6.00 5.94
C TYR A 202 -12.15 4.77 6.07
N ALA A 203 -11.94 3.77 5.22
CA ALA A 203 -12.61 2.48 5.28
C ALA A 203 -12.31 1.74 6.60
N TYR A 204 -11.05 1.77 7.06
CA TYR A 204 -10.68 1.25 8.39
C TYR A 204 -11.49 1.92 9.49
N CYS A 205 -11.53 3.26 9.50
CA CYS A 205 -12.27 4.03 10.50
C CYS A 205 -13.77 3.73 10.45
N ALA A 206 -14.34 3.58 9.26
CA ALA A 206 -15.75 3.27 9.07
C ALA A 206 -16.10 1.91 9.67
N LEU A 207 -15.32 0.88 9.36
CA LEU A 207 -15.54 -0.45 9.92
C LEU A 207 -15.31 -0.49 11.44
N GLU A 208 -14.29 0.21 11.93
CA GLU A 208 -14.01 0.32 13.38
C GLU A 208 -15.21 0.91 14.15
N ARG A 209 -15.81 1.99 13.63
CA ARG A 209 -17.02 2.59 14.24
C ARG A 209 -18.20 1.63 14.22
N ALA A 210 -18.42 0.94 13.10
CA ALA A 210 -19.52 -0.01 12.96
C ALA A 210 -19.38 -1.20 13.93
N GLU A 211 -18.17 -1.75 14.08
CA GLU A 211 -17.91 -2.85 15.02
C GLU A 211 -18.05 -2.38 16.49
N HIS A 212 -17.63 -1.15 16.81
CA HIS A 212 -17.84 -0.59 18.14
C HIS A 212 -19.33 -0.42 18.48
N ALA A 213 -20.12 0.14 17.56
CA ALA A 213 -21.56 0.28 17.71
C ALA A 213 -22.25 -1.09 17.90
N ARG A 214 -21.84 -2.10 17.12
CA ARG A 214 -22.35 -3.47 17.25
C ARG A 214 -22.08 -4.05 18.64
N ARG A 215 -20.87 -3.88 19.18
CA ARG A 215 -20.51 -4.37 20.53
C ARG A 215 -21.36 -3.74 21.63
N ILE A 216 -21.65 -2.43 21.54
CA ILE A 216 -22.52 -1.73 22.50
C ILE A 216 -23.94 -2.32 22.47
N VAL A 217 -24.49 -2.57 21.27
CA VAL A 217 -25.84 -3.14 21.13
C VAL A 217 -25.91 -4.54 21.72
N VAL A 218 -24.89 -5.38 21.52
CA VAL A 218 -24.83 -6.72 22.10
C VAL A 218 -24.74 -6.66 23.63
N ALA A 219 -23.87 -5.80 24.18
CA ALA A 219 -23.71 -5.66 25.63
C ALA A 219 -24.97 -5.13 26.36
N ARG A 220 -25.84 -4.39 25.66
CA ARG A 220 -27.13 -3.94 26.22
C ARG A 220 -28.21 -5.03 26.24
N LYS A 221 -28.01 -6.13 25.50
CA LYS A 221 -28.95 -7.25 25.40
C LYS A 221 -28.60 -8.42 26.33
N THR A 222 -27.43 -8.39 26.94
CA THR A 222 -26.92 -9.36 27.94
C THR A 222 -27.04 -8.79 29.33
#